data_AF-A0A1F4EK61-F1
#
_entry.id   AF-A0A1F4EK61-F1
#
_cell.length_a   1.000
_cell.length_b   1.000
_cell.length_c   1.000
_cell.angle_alpha   90.00
_cell.angle_beta   90.00
_cell.angle_gamma   90.00
#
_symmetry.space_group_name_H-M   'P 1'
#
loop_
_entity.id
_entity.type
_entity.pdbx_description
1 polymer ?
#
loop_
_entity_poly.entity_id
_entity_poly.type
_entity_poly.pdbx_seq_one_letter_code
_entity_poly.pdbx_strand_id
1 'polypeptide(L)'
;MPHVTLRYERAKLYQEVWTEPVTKVAKSYGVSDVALRKICRKLGVPMPPLGYWMKLAAGKKIPAPPLPKHTGPTQIVRQRFVSDDAAEPDPAHLVARREFEGHPENRIVVSETLDMPHPLIVATERALRRPKGRDARDLPIAQRRALDMAVSEANLRGRRVF
;
A
#
# COMPACT_ATOMS: atom_id res chain seq x y z
N MET A 1 -17.32 -10.11 -9.39
CA MET A 1 -16.04 -9.65 -8.82
C MET A 1 -14.92 -10.23 -9.67
N PRO A 2 -14.18 -9.42 -10.45
CA PRO A 2 -13.16 -9.94 -11.35
C PRO A 2 -12.00 -10.53 -10.55
N HIS A 3 -11.63 -11.77 -10.85
CA HIS A 3 -10.43 -12.40 -10.30
C HIS A 3 -9.55 -12.89 -11.43
N VAL A 4 -8.25 -12.59 -11.33
CA VAL A 4 -7.23 -13.16 -12.21
C VAL A 4 -6.54 -14.29 -11.47
N THR A 5 -6.40 -15.44 -12.14
CA THR A 5 -5.69 -16.59 -11.61
C THR A 5 -4.22 -16.51 -12.02
N LEU A 6 -3.33 -16.33 -11.05
CA LEU A 6 -1.88 -16.33 -11.23
C LEU A 6 -1.34 -17.71 -10.88
N ARG A 7 -0.59 -18.31 -11.83
CA ARG A 7 0.06 -19.62 -11.66
C ARG A 7 1.57 -19.41 -11.64
N TYR A 8 2.20 -19.92 -10.58
CA TYR A 8 3.65 -19.88 -10.39
C TYR A 8 4.19 -21.29 -10.44
N GLU A 9 5.01 -21.59 -11.44
CA GLU A 9 5.68 -22.88 -11.59
C GLU A 9 7.14 -22.74 -11.19
N ARG A 10 7.62 -23.68 -10.37
CA ARG A 10 8.96 -23.64 -9.77
C ARG A 10 10.08 -23.48 -10.81
N ALA A 11 10.05 -24.28 -11.88
CA ALA A 11 11.09 -24.27 -12.90
C ALA A 11 11.09 -22.97 -13.72
N LYS A 12 9.91 -22.52 -14.14
CA LYS A 12 9.71 -21.26 -14.88
C LYS A 12 10.14 -20.05 -14.04
N LEU A 13 9.69 -19.98 -12.79
CA LEU A 13 10.01 -18.89 -11.89
C LEU A 13 11.51 -18.81 -11.58
N TYR A 14 12.19 -19.97 -11.49
CA TYR A 14 13.64 -20.01 -11.39
C TYR A 14 14.30 -19.37 -12.62
N GLN A 15 13.93 -19.78 -13.84
CA GLN A 15 14.52 -19.21 -15.05
C GLN A 15 14.33 -17.68 -15.09
N GLU A 16 13.10 -17.19 -14.88
CA GLU A 16 12.79 -15.75 -14.94
C GLU A 16 13.59 -14.93 -13.93
N VAL A 17 13.68 -15.40 -12.68
CA VAL A 17 14.38 -14.69 -11.59
C VAL A 17 15.90 -14.68 -11.77
N TRP A 18 16.47 -15.60 -12.56
CA TRP A 18 17.89 -15.64 -12.92
C TRP A 18 18.19 -14.97 -14.27
N THR A 19 17.18 -14.68 -15.09
CA THR A 19 17.32 -13.95 -16.37
C THR A 19 17.04 -12.45 -16.22
N GLU A 20 16.11 -12.05 -15.36
CA GLU A 20 15.73 -10.64 -15.16
C GLU A 20 15.69 -10.22 -13.68
N PRO A 21 15.88 -8.90 -13.39
CA PRO A 21 15.70 -8.38 -12.04
C PRO A 21 14.31 -8.71 -11.47
N VAL A 22 14.28 -9.11 -10.20
CA VAL A 22 13.05 -9.50 -9.47
C VAL A 22 11.96 -8.44 -9.56
N THR A 23 12.32 -7.16 -9.63
CA THR A 23 11.38 -6.04 -9.80
C THR A 23 10.65 -6.09 -11.14
N LYS A 24 11.32 -6.49 -12.21
CA LYS A 24 10.74 -6.63 -13.56
C LYS A 24 9.86 -7.88 -13.64
N VAL A 25 10.36 -9.01 -13.12
CA VAL A 25 9.59 -10.25 -13.01
C VAL A 25 8.33 -10.03 -12.16
N ALA A 26 8.43 -9.36 -11.01
CA ALA A 26 7.26 -9.12 -10.16
C ALA A 26 6.17 -8.30 -10.88
N LYS A 27 6.57 -7.29 -11.67
CA LYS A 27 5.66 -6.50 -12.49
C LYS A 27 4.93 -7.34 -13.54
N SER A 28 5.59 -8.31 -14.19
CA SER A 28 4.91 -9.17 -15.18
C SER A 28 3.84 -10.06 -14.56
N TYR A 29 4.02 -10.47 -13.30
CA TYR A 29 3.00 -11.15 -12.51
C TYR A 29 2.01 -10.19 -11.82
N GLY A 30 2.17 -8.88 -11.99
CA GLY A 30 1.39 -7.82 -11.34
C GLY A 30 1.61 -7.72 -9.83
N VAL A 31 2.54 -8.45 -9.22
CA VAL A 31 2.73 -8.50 -7.76
C VAL A 31 3.88 -7.60 -7.30
N SER A 32 3.96 -7.34 -6.00
CA SER A 32 5.14 -6.69 -5.42
C SER A 32 6.35 -7.62 -5.42
N ASP A 33 7.54 -7.04 -5.42
CA ASP A 33 8.81 -7.76 -5.31
C ASP A 33 8.86 -8.62 -4.03
N VAL A 34 8.40 -8.10 -2.89
CA VAL A 34 8.30 -8.84 -1.62
C VAL A 34 7.34 -10.03 -1.74
N ALA A 35 6.23 -9.87 -2.46
CA ALA A 35 5.29 -10.96 -2.70
C ALA A 35 5.92 -12.06 -3.55
N LEU A 36 6.64 -11.69 -4.62
CA LEU A 36 7.35 -12.65 -5.46
C LEU A 36 8.43 -13.40 -4.67
N ARG A 37 9.22 -12.70 -3.83
CA ARG A 37 10.20 -13.34 -2.93
C ARG A 37 9.58 -14.37 -2.00
N LYS A 38 8.41 -14.07 -1.42
CA LYS A 38 7.66 -15.02 -0.57
C LYS A 38 7.26 -16.28 -1.36
N ILE A 39 6.87 -16.12 -2.62
CA ILE A 39 6.51 -17.24 -3.51
C ILE A 39 7.75 -18.07 -3.83
N CYS A 40 8.87 -17.45 -4.23
CA CYS A 40 10.14 -18.15 -4.47
C CYS A 40 10.57 -18.98 -3.26
N ARG A 41 10.48 -18.41 -2.06
CA ARG A 41 10.80 -19.14 -0.81
C ARG A 41 9.90 -20.35 -0.58
N LYS A 42 8.59 -20.21 -0.84
CA LYS A 42 7.63 -21.32 -0.70
C LYS A 42 7.86 -22.45 -1.71
N LEU A 43 8.31 -22.12 -2.92
CA LEU A 43 8.64 -23.07 -3.98
C LEU A 43 10.08 -23.61 -3.87
N GLY A 44 10.86 -23.19 -2.86
CA GLY A 44 12.28 -23.55 -2.75
C GLY A 44 13.11 -23.13 -3.96
N VAL A 45 12.80 -21.98 -4.56
CA VAL A 45 13.53 -21.38 -5.68
C VAL A 45 14.65 -20.50 -5.09
N PRO A 46 15.93 -20.78 -5.37
CA PRO A 46 17.02 -19.92 -4.95
C PRO A 46 16.93 -18.59 -5.69
N MET A 47 17.13 -17.49 -4.96
CA MET A 47 17.10 -16.15 -5.54
C MET A 47 18.50 -15.56 -5.66
N PRO A 48 18.75 -14.70 -6.66
CA PRO A 48 20.01 -13.98 -6.76
C PRO A 48 20.26 -13.15 -5.50
N PRO A 49 21.49 -13.17 -4.94
CA PRO A 49 21.82 -12.39 -3.76
C PRO A 49 21.74 -10.89 -4.04
N LEU A 50 21.71 -10.08 -2.97
CA LEU A 50 21.78 -8.63 -3.11
C LEU A 50 23.03 -8.23 -3.90
N GLY A 51 22.86 -7.30 -4.85
CA GLY A 51 23.96 -6.84 -5.71
C GLY A 51 24.37 -7.80 -6.84
N TYR A 52 23.72 -8.97 -6.99
CA TYR A 52 23.97 -9.86 -8.15
C TYR A 52 23.81 -9.11 -9.49
N TRP A 53 22.70 -8.39 -9.65
CA TRP A 53 22.42 -7.62 -10.86
C TRP A 53 23.40 -6.46 -11.08
N MET A 54 23.90 -5.84 -10.00
CA MET A 54 24.94 -4.80 -10.11
C MET A 54 26.27 -5.40 -10.57
N LYS A 55 26.65 -6.57 -10.06
CA LYS A 55 27.87 -7.28 -10.48
C LYS A 55 27.77 -7.73 -11.94
N LEU A 56 26.60 -8.20 -12.37
CA LEU A 56 26.35 -8.59 -13.76
C LEU A 56 26.43 -7.37 -14.70
N ALA A 57 25.83 -6.23 -14.30
CA ALA A 57 25.93 -4.97 -15.04
C ALA A 57 27.38 -4.46 -15.13
N ALA A 58 28.21 -4.74 -14.12
CA ALA A 58 29.65 -4.45 -14.13
C ALA A 58 30.49 -5.48 -14.91
N GLY A 59 29.87 -6.37 -15.69
CA GLY A 59 30.55 -7.35 -16.55
C GLY A 59 31.08 -8.59 -15.84
N LYS A 60 30.76 -8.80 -14.55
CA LYS A 60 31.19 -10.02 -13.82
C LYS A 60 30.32 -11.20 -14.19
N LYS A 61 30.93 -12.29 -14.66
CA LYS A 61 30.26 -13.57 -14.90
C LYS A 61 30.04 -14.29 -13.57
N ILE A 62 28.80 -14.35 -13.11
CA ILE A 62 28.42 -15.10 -11.90
C ILE A 62 27.44 -16.19 -12.34
N PRO A 63 27.78 -17.48 -12.16
CA PRO A 63 26.90 -18.57 -12.57
C PRO A 63 25.68 -18.66 -11.66
N ALA A 64 24.54 -19.01 -12.24
CA ALA A 64 23.34 -19.35 -11.49
C ALA A 64 23.50 -20.75 -10.84
N PRO A 65 23.21 -20.91 -9.54
CA PRO A 65 23.26 -22.20 -8.86
C PRO A 65 22.15 -23.12 -9.38
N PRO A 66 22.41 -24.42 -9.60
CA PRO A 66 21.39 -25.33 -10.10
C PRO A 66 20.16 -25.36 -9.19
N LEU A 67 18.99 -25.56 -9.79
CA LEU A 67 17.73 -25.63 -9.06
C LEU A 67 17.78 -26.83 -8.08
N PRO A 68 17.79 -26.61 -6.75
CA PRO A 68 17.95 -27.70 -5.78
C PRO A 68 16.77 -28.67 -5.84
N LYS A 69 16.95 -29.89 -5.34
CA LYS A 69 15.80 -30.78 -5.10
C LYS A 69 14.90 -30.16 -4.02
N HIS A 70 13.60 -30.21 -4.23
CA HIS A 70 12.62 -29.66 -3.29
C HIS A 70 11.45 -30.63 -3.15
N THR A 71 11.12 -30.97 -1.90
CA THR A 71 10.03 -31.90 -1.54
C THR A 71 8.68 -31.20 -1.37
N GLY A 72 8.67 -29.86 -1.39
CA GLY A 72 7.45 -29.06 -1.26
C GLY A 72 6.72 -28.83 -2.59
N PRO A 73 5.76 -27.89 -2.62
CA PRO A 73 4.96 -27.64 -3.80
C PRO A 73 5.82 -27.19 -4.99
N THR A 74 5.55 -27.75 -6.16
CA THR A 74 6.17 -27.36 -7.43
C THR A 74 5.39 -26.25 -8.15
N GLN A 75 4.16 -26.00 -7.71
CA GLN A 75 3.28 -24.99 -8.26
C GLN A 75 2.50 -24.27 -7.14
N ILE A 76 2.30 -22.97 -7.30
CA ILE A 76 1.39 -22.18 -6.46
C ILE A 76 0.38 -21.49 -7.37
N VAL A 77 -0.90 -21.62 -7.05
CA VAL A 77 -1.99 -20.90 -7.71
C VAL A 77 -2.56 -19.88 -6.73
N ARG A 78 -2.74 -18.64 -7.19
CA ARG A 78 -3.35 -17.57 -6.41
C ARG A 78 -4.42 -16.87 -7.23
N GLN A 79 -5.56 -16.62 -6.60
CA GLN A 79 -6.53 -15.68 -7.13
C GLN A 79 -6.20 -14.29 -6.61
N ARG A 80 -6.10 -13.34 -7.54
CA ARG A 80 -5.97 -11.94 -7.25
C ARG A 80 -7.27 -11.26 -7.64
N PHE A 81 -7.87 -10.52 -6.72
CA PHE A 81 -8.92 -9.58 -7.07
C PHE A 81 -8.32 -8.48 -7.95
N VAL A 82 -8.95 -8.26 -9.10
CA VAL A 82 -8.65 -7.11 -9.96
C VAL A 82 -9.88 -6.23 -9.87
N SER A 83 -9.73 -5.07 -9.25
CA SER A 83 -10.74 -4.03 -9.35
C SER A 83 -10.76 -3.53 -10.78
N ASP A 84 -11.94 -3.41 -11.37
CA ASP A 84 -12.12 -2.66 -12.62
C ASP A 84 -11.78 -1.17 -12.41
N ASP A 85 -11.74 -0.71 -11.14
CA ASP A 85 -11.47 0.66 -10.70
C ASP A 85 -9.98 1.07 -10.72
N ALA A 86 -9.10 0.31 -11.38
CA ALA A 86 -7.74 0.78 -11.64
C ALA A 86 -7.69 1.83 -12.77
N ALA A 87 -8.82 2.44 -13.12
CA ALA A 87 -8.84 3.68 -13.88
C ALA A 87 -8.30 4.78 -12.98
N GLU A 88 -7.23 5.46 -13.42
CA GLU A 88 -6.95 6.78 -12.86
C GLU A 88 -8.25 7.60 -12.97
N PRO A 89 -8.67 8.29 -11.90
CA PRO A 89 -9.88 9.07 -11.94
C PRO A 89 -9.78 10.05 -13.10
N ASP A 90 -10.80 10.08 -13.96
CA ASP A 90 -10.84 10.96 -15.12
C ASP A 90 -10.49 12.39 -14.67
N PRO A 91 -9.41 13.00 -15.19
CA PRO A 91 -9.04 14.36 -14.84
C PRO A 91 -10.20 15.35 -15.03
N ALA A 92 -11.07 15.13 -16.02
CA ALA A 92 -12.25 15.96 -16.24
C ALA A 92 -13.26 15.84 -15.09
N HIS A 93 -13.46 14.65 -14.54
CA HIS A 93 -14.31 14.44 -13.36
C HIS A 93 -13.78 15.19 -12.14
N LEU A 94 -12.47 15.16 -11.91
CA LEU A 94 -11.84 15.86 -10.78
C LEU A 94 -11.96 17.39 -10.92
N VAL A 95 -11.75 17.93 -12.12
CA VAL A 95 -11.92 19.36 -12.41
C VAL A 95 -13.36 19.79 -12.20
N ALA A 96 -14.32 19.06 -12.78
CA ALA A 96 -15.75 19.35 -12.63
C ALA A 96 -16.18 19.30 -11.15
N ARG A 97 -15.67 18.35 -10.37
CA ARG A 97 -15.97 18.26 -8.93
C ARG A 97 -15.41 19.46 -8.16
N ARG A 98 -14.18 19.88 -8.48
CA ARG A 98 -13.53 21.03 -7.85
C ARG A 98 -14.24 22.35 -8.19
N GLU A 99 -14.67 22.52 -9.44
CA GLU A 99 -15.47 23.68 -9.86
C GLU A 99 -16.79 23.71 -9.10
N PHE A 100 -17.51 22.58 -9.06
CA PHE A 100 -18.75 22.44 -8.30
C PHE A 100 -18.57 22.78 -6.82
N GLU A 101 -17.54 22.24 -6.15
CA GLU A 101 -17.27 22.51 -4.73
C GLU A 101 -16.76 23.93 -4.46
N GLY A 102 -16.26 24.64 -5.47
CA GLY A 102 -15.80 26.03 -5.36
C GLY A 102 -16.94 27.05 -5.24
N HIS A 103 -18.17 26.66 -5.59
CA HIS A 103 -19.36 27.50 -5.50
C HIS A 103 -19.82 27.67 -4.04
N PRO A 104 -20.05 28.90 -3.53
CA PRO A 104 -20.50 29.14 -2.16
C PRO A 104 -21.76 28.37 -1.75
N GLU A 105 -22.69 28.17 -2.68
CA GLU A 105 -23.93 27.43 -2.51
C GLU A 105 -23.74 25.93 -2.28
N ASN A 106 -22.61 25.37 -2.73
CA ASN A 106 -22.28 23.94 -2.59
C ASN A 106 -21.40 23.65 -1.38
N ARG A 107 -21.08 24.68 -0.58
CA ARG A 107 -20.23 24.52 0.59
C ARG A 107 -20.94 23.69 1.65
N ILE A 108 -20.29 22.63 2.11
CA ILE A 108 -20.80 21.81 3.21
C ILE A 108 -20.75 22.64 4.49
N VAL A 109 -21.93 23.01 5.01
CA VAL A 109 -22.07 23.70 6.30
C VAL A 109 -22.35 22.65 7.36
N VAL A 110 -21.40 22.44 8.27
CA VAL A 110 -21.54 21.54 9.42
C VAL A 110 -21.88 22.37 10.67
N SER A 111 -22.72 21.83 11.55
CA SER A 111 -23.01 22.45 12.85
C SER A 111 -21.76 22.53 13.73
N GLU A 112 -21.66 23.59 14.53
CA GLU A 112 -20.54 23.75 15.47
C GLU A 112 -20.63 22.79 16.67
N THR A 113 -21.84 22.30 16.94
CA THR A 113 -22.12 21.33 18.01
C THR A 113 -22.55 20.01 17.42
N LEU A 114 -22.16 18.92 18.07
CA LEU A 114 -22.60 17.57 17.76
C LEU A 114 -23.77 17.22 18.69
N ASP A 115 -24.87 16.74 18.11
CA ASP A 115 -25.96 16.14 18.88
C ASP A 115 -25.66 14.65 19.14
N MET A 116 -25.78 14.24 20.41
CA MET A 116 -25.48 12.89 20.90
C MET A 116 -24.24 12.21 20.26
N PRO A 117 -23.04 12.81 20.37
CA PRO A 117 -21.85 12.22 19.78
C PRO A 117 -21.50 10.88 20.42
N HIS A 118 -21.07 9.93 19.59
CA HIS A 118 -20.58 8.64 20.07
C HIS A 118 -19.44 8.84 21.09
N PRO A 119 -19.34 8.04 22.18
CA PRO A 119 -18.34 8.23 23.23
C PRO A 119 -16.88 8.30 22.74
N LEU A 120 -16.54 7.56 21.67
CA LEU A 120 -15.21 7.64 21.05
C LEU A 120 -14.91 9.02 20.46
N ILE A 121 -15.90 9.72 19.91
CA ILE A 121 -15.72 11.07 19.35
C ILE A 121 -15.42 12.07 20.47
N VAL A 122 -16.20 12.01 21.56
CA VAL A 122 -15.98 12.86 22.76
C VAL A 122 -14.60 12.60 23.37
N ALA A 123 -14.20 11.33 23.48
CA ALA A 123 -12.88 10.97 23.99
C ALA A 123 -11.76 11.45 23.07
N THR A 124 -11.94 11.35 21.75
CA THR A 124 -10.98 11.80 20.74
C THR A 124 -10.82 13.31 20.76
N GLU A 125 -11.91 14.08 20.78
CA GLU A 125 -11.86 15.54 20.88
C GLU A 125 -11.11 15.98 22.15
N ARG A 126 -11.43 15.36 23.30
CA ARG A 126 -10.75 15.65 24.58
C ARG A 126 -9.25 15.34 24.51
N ALA A 127 -8.89 14.20 23.92
CA ALA A 127 -7.49 13.79 23.80
C ALA A 127 -6.70 14.72 22.87
N LEU A 128 -7.29 15.16 21.76
CA LEU A 128 -6.63 16.07 20.83
C LEU A 128 -6.54 17.51 21.36
N ARG A 129 -7.56 18.00 22.08
CA ARG A 129 -7.53 19.35 22.71
C ARG A 129 -6.53 19.44 23.87
N ARG A 130 -6.25 18.33 24.55
CA ARG A 130 -5.29 18.24 25.66
C ARG A 130 -4.37 17.03 25.46
N PRO A 131 -3.47 17.09 24.46
CA PRO A 131 -2.65 15.95 24.08
C PRO A 131 -1.67 15.60 25.18
N LYS A 132 -1.54 14.31 25.47
CA LYS A 132 -0.53 13.77 26.40
C LYS A 132 0.80 13.45 25.70
N GLY A 133 0.81 13.52 24.37
CA GLY A 133 1.97 13.25 23.54
C GLY A 133 1.80 13.85 22.15
N ARG A 134 2.89 13.85 21.39
CA ARG A 134 2.92 14.28 20.00
C ARG A 134 3.66 13.25 19.16
N ASP A 135 3.35 13.20 17.87
CA ASP A 135 4.07 12.34 16.93
C ASP A 135 5.40 12.97 16.47
N ALA A 136 6.12 12.29 15.57
CA ALA A 136 7.38 12.80 15.00
C ALA A 136 7.22 14.09 14.16
N ARG A 137 5.98 14.48 13.83
CA ARG A 137 5.65 15.72 13.11
C ARG A 137 5.17 16.83 14.05
N ASP A 138 5.33 16.64 15.36
CA ASP A 138 4.87 17.54 16.41
C ASP A 138 3.34 17.72 16.47
N LEU A 139 2.58 16.75 15.96
CA LEU A 139 1.12 16.80 15.97
C LEU A 139 0.54 16.19 17.25
N PRO A 140 -0.48 16.80 17.87
CA PRO A 140 -1.30 16.18 18.92
C PRO A 140 -1.77 14.79 18.51
N ILE A 141 -1.55 13.78 19.35
CA ILE A 141 -2.03 12.41 19.13
C ILE A 141 -3.12 12.04 20.13
N ALA A 142 -4.19 11.41 19.64
CA ALA A 142 -5.16 10.73 20.49
C ALA A 142 -4.70 9.29 20.73
N GLN A 143 -4.47 8.90 21.98
CA GLN A 143 -4.10 7.52 22.33
C GLN A 143 -4.96 6.98 23.47
N ARG A 144 -5.26 5.67 23.40
CA ARG A 144 -6.07 4.85 24.34
C ARG A 144 -7.51 5.37 24.55
N ARG A 145 -8.50 4.51 24.28
CA ARG A 145 -9.95 4.81 24.42
C ARG A 145 -10.44 5.99 23.57
N ALA A 146 -9.73 6.29 22.48
CA ALA A 146 -10.04 7.30 21.47
C ALA A 146 -9.64 6.75 20.08
N LEU A 147 -10.00 7.46 19.01
CA LEU A 147 -9.57 7.12 17.65
C LEU A 147 -8.08 7.39 17.50
N ASP A 148 -7.37 6.49 16.83
CA ASP A 148 -5.94 6.61 16.56
C ASP A 148 -5.71 7.58 15.39
N MET A 149 -5.64 8.87 15.71
CA MET A 149 -5.45 9.94 14.74
C MET A 149 -4.64 11.10 15.33
N ALA A 150 -4.03 11.88 14.42
CA ALA A 150 -3.27 13.08 14.73
C ALA A 150 -3.77 14.24 13.87
N VAL A 151 -3.99 15.40 14.48
CA VAL A 151 -4.60 16.57 13.83
C VAL A 151 -3.84 17.83 14.24
N SER A 152 -3.60 18.74 13.29
CA SER A 152 -2.98 20.03 13.59
C SER A 152 -3.85 20.90 14.51
N GLU A 153 -3.22 21.72 15.35
CA GLU A 153 -3.95 22.60 16.27
C GLU A 153 -4.90 23.58 15.57
N ALA A 154 -4.56 23.99 14.35
CA ALA A 154 -5.39 24.87 13.53
C ALA A 154 -6.75 24.24 13.21
N ASN A 155 -6.78 22.92 13.00
CA ASN A 155 -7.99 22.16 12.65
C ASN A 155 -8.80 21.74 13.89
N LEU A 156 -8.22 21.81 15.10
CA LEU A 156 -8.95 21.55 16.36
C LEU A 156 -9.80 22.73 16.82
N ARG A 157 -9.53 23.93 16.30
CA ARG A 157 -10.23 25.17 16.63
C ARG A 157 -11.26 25.53 15.57
N GLY A 158 -12.18 24.62 15.25
CA GLY A 158 -13.42 24.91 14.51
C GLY A 158 -13.31 25.92 13.36
N ARG A 159 -12.17 25.96 12.64
CA ARG A 159 -11.99 26.90 11.54
C ARG A 159 -12.51 26.22 10.29
N ARG A 160 -13.57 26.84 9.75
CA ARG A 160 -14.09 26.67 8.40
C ARG A 160 -12.94 26.59 7.39
N VAL A 161 -12.50 25.38 7.06
CA VAL A 161 -11.65 25.15 5.89
C VAL A 161 -12.08 23.85 5.23
N PHE A 162 -13.21 23.94 4.54
CA PHE A 162 -13.44 23.31 3.25
C PHE A 162 -14.12 24.37 2.38
#